data_AF-A0AAW7KNM6-F1
#
_entry.id   AF-A0AAW7KNM6-F1
#
_cell.length_a   1.000
_cell.length_b   1.000
_cell.length_c   1.000
_cell.angle_alpha   90.00
_cell.angle_beta   90.00
_cell.angle_gamma   90.00
#
_symmetry.space_group_name_H-M   'P 1'
#
loop_
_entity.id
_entity.type
_entity.pdbx_description
1 polymer ?
#
loop_
_entity_poly.entity_id
_entity_poly.type
_entity_poly.pdbx_seq_one_letter_code
_entity_poly.pdbx_strand_id
1 'polypeptide(L)'
;MSCSFPDLNWARQALLEDGTAEVLDCDGNLHKFETHEQSKFWLLEDEFISYENMDVEDEREYEISLSKIHPPKSNVFYVKNT
;
A
#
# COMPACT_ATOMS: atom_id res chain seq x y z
N MET A 1 -18.38 -4.02 -3.48
CA MET A 1 -17.68 -2.85 -2.96
C MET A 1 -16.70 -2.42 -4.04
N SER A 2 -17.07 -1.43 -4.84
CA SER A 2 -16.23 -0.91 -5.91
C SER A 2 -15.52 0.34 -5.37
N CYS A 3 -14.30 0.18 -4.86
CA CYS A 3 -13.38 1.31 -4.80
C CYS A 3 -13.05 1.65 -6.25
N SER A 4 -13.79 2.60 -6.82
CA SER A 4 -13.48 3.19 -8.11
C SER A 4 -12.34 4.19 -7.88
N PHE A 5 -11.13 3.67 -7.67
CA PHE A 5 -9.90 4.39 -7.99
C PHE A 5 -9.56 3.98 -9.42
N PRO A 6 -9.97 4.72 -10.45
CA PRO A 6 -9.32 4.55 -11.74
C PRO A 6 -7.87 5.05 -11.54
N ASP A 7 -6.90 4.21 -11.87
CA ASP A 7 -5.48 4.58 -12.06
C ASP A 7 -4.56 4.70 -10.84
N LEU A 8 -4.91 4.16 -9.65
CA LEU A 8 -3.96 4.05 -8.53
C LEU A 8 -3.72 2.60 -8.11
N ASN A 9 -2.50 2.11 -8.33
CA ASN A 9 -2.04 0.84 -7.76
C ASN A 9 -1.80 1.03 -6.25
N TRP A 10 -2.46 0.20 -5.45
CA TRP A 10 -2.35 0.24 -3.99
C TRP A 10 -2.09 -1.15 -3.43
N ALA A 11 -1.44 -1.18 -2.27
CA ALA A 11 -1.25 -2.37 -1.47
C ALA A 11 -1.39 -2.05 0.02
N ARG A 12 -1.88 -3.01 0.81
CA ARG A 12 -2.07 -2.86 2.25
C ARG A 12 -1.33 -3.96 2.99
N GLN A 13 -0.29 -3.58 3.72
CA GLN A 13 0.49 -4.48 4.56
C GLN A 13 -0.11 -4.55 5.98
N ALA A 14 -0.30 -5.75 6.49
CA ALA A 14 -0.74 -6.04 7.84
C ALA A 14 0.31 -6.90 8.54
N LEU A 15 0.72 -6.51 9.74
CA LEU A 15 1.59 -7.31 10.59
C LEU A 15 0.74 -8.16 11.54
N LEU A 16 1.00 -9.46 11.57
CA LEU A 16 0.31 -10.41 12.44
C LEU A 16 1.07 -10.57 13.76
N GLU A 17 0.36 -10.98 14.82
CA GLU A 17 0.94 -11.13 16.16
C GLU A 17 2.01 -12.24 16.24
N ASP A 18 2.01 -13.17 15.28
CA ASP A 18 2.99 -14.26 15.16
C ASP A 18 4.30 -13.82 14.47
N GLY A 19 4.41 -12.54 14.08
CA GLY A 19 5.57 -11.98 13.39
C GLY A 19 5.54 -12.13 11.87
N THR A 20 4.53 -12.79 11.32
CA THR A 20 4.30 -12.89 9.87
C THR A 20 3.61 -11.62 9.34
N ALA A 21 3.63 -11.44 8.02
CA ALA A 21 3.04 -10.28 7.38
C ALA A 21 2.16 -10.68 6.19
N GLU A 22 1.11 -9.92 5.97
CA GLU A 22 0.19 -10.10 4.84
C GLU A 22 0.09 -8.81 4.03
N VAL A 23 0.11 -8.92 2.71
CA VAL A 23 -0.09 -7.80 1.80
C VAL A 23 -1.32 -8.08 0.95
N LEU A 24 -2.31 -7.18 1.02
CA LEU A 24 -3.47 -7.18 0.14
C LEU A 24 -3.25 -6.17 -0.99
N ASP A 25 -3.23 -6.60 -2.24
CA ASP A 25 -3.08 -5.71 -3.40
C ASP A 25 -4.43 -5.20 -3.93
N CYS A 26 -4.37 -4.26 -4.87
CA CYS A 26 -5.54 -3.66 -5.51
C CYS A 26 -6.36 -4.62 -6.37
N ASP A 27 -5.75 -5.72 -6.83
CA ASP A 27 -6.42 -6.80 -7.55
C ASP A 27 -7.18 -7.74 -6.59
N GLY A 28 -7.02 -7.56 -5.27
CA GLY A 28 -7.67 -8.36 -4.24
C GLY A 28 -6.94 -9.65 -3.90
N ASN A 29 -5.69 -9.81 -4.33
CA ASN A 29 -4.85 -10.94 -3.93
C ASN A 29 -4.22 -10.68 -2.56
N LEU A 30 -4.17 -11.74 -1.76
CA LEU A 30 -3.52 -11.74 -0.45
C LEU A 30 -2.21 -12.51 -0.52
N HIS A 31 -1.10 -11.79 -0.40
CA HIS A 31 0.25 -12.34 -0.34
C HIS A 31 0.67 -12.51 1.12
N LYS A 32 1.21 -13.68 1.47
CA LYS A 32 1.66 -13.98 2.84
C LYS A 32 3.17 -14.09 2.87
N PHE A 33 3.77 -13.52 3.90
CA PHE A 33 5.21 -13.46 4.09
C PHE A 33 5.56 -13.91 5.50
N GLU A 34 6.65 -14.66 5.64
CA GLU A 34 7.09 -15.15 6.95
C GLU A 34 7.59 -14.01 7.85
N THR A 35 8.02 -12.89 7.27
CA THR A 35 8.49 -11.72 8.00
C THR A 35 8.00 -10.40 7.41
N HIS A 36 7.92 -9.38 8.27
CA HIS A 36 7.66 -8.00 7.87
C HIS A 36 8.66 -7.46 6.83
N GLU A 37 9.93 -7.86 6.95
CA GLU A 37 10.97 -7.40 6.04
C GLU A 37 10.77 -7.96 4.64
N GLN A 38 10.40 -9.24 4.51
CA GLN A 38 10.12 -9.85 3.20
C GLN A 38 8.99 -9.15 2.45
N SER A 39 7.88 -8.84 3.15
CA SER A 39 6.77 -8.08 2.55
C SER A 39 7.20 -6.67 2.14
N LYS A 40 8.04 -6.00 2.94
CA LYS A 40 8.57 -4.67 2.60
C LYS A 40 9.49 -4.72 1.38
N PHE A 41 10.38 -5.71 1.28
CA PHE A 41 11.22 -5.89 0.10
C PHE A 41 10.40 -6.15 -1.15
N TRP A 42 9.38 -7.01 -1.07
CA TRP A 42 8.48 -7.29 -2.19
C TRP A 42 7.76 -6.03 -2.70
N LEU A 43 7.30 -5.19 -1.79
CA LEU A 43 6.69 -3.89 -2.13
C LEU A 43 7.69 -2.94 -2.79
N LEU A 44 8.91 -2.83 -2.26
CA LEU A 44 9.95 -1.96 -2.80
C LEU A 44 10.44 -2.38 -4.19
N GLU A 45 10.55 -3.69 -4.45
CA GLU A 45 10.90 -4.23 -5.77
C GLU A 45 9.86 -3.86 -6.83
N ASP A 46 8.60 -3.69 -6.42
CA ASP A 46 7.49 -3.31 -7.29
C ASP A 46 7.18 -1.80 -7.24
N GLU A 47 8.12 -1.01 -6.72
CA GLU A 47 8.12 0.47 -6.65
C GLU A 47 7.01 1.07 -5.76
N PHE A 48 6.48 0.31 -4.81
CA PHE A 48 5.53 0.84 -3.84
C PHE A 48 6.18 1.77 -2.81
N ILE A 49 5.52 2.89 -2.55
CA ILE A 49 5.90 3.84 -1.51
C ILE A 49 4.87 3.81 -0.39
N SER A 50 5.34 3.96 0.85
CA SER A 50 4.45 4.05 2.02
C SER A 50 3.64 5.33 1.99
N TYR A 51 2.33 5.20 2.13
CA TYR A 51 1.37 6.31 2.21
C TYR A 51 1.72 7.31 3.30
N GLU A 52 2.26 6.86 4.43
CA GLU A 52 2.64 7.74 5.55
C GLU A 52 3.88 8.60 5.24
N ASN A 53 4.69 8.20 4.26
CA ASN A 53 5.88 8.94 3.85
C ASN A 53 5.61 9.88 2.67
N MET A 54 4.38 9.92 2.14
CA MET A 54 4.05 10.77 1.00
C MET A 54 3.85 12.21 1.42
N ASP A 55 4.34 13.12 0.60
CA ASP A 55 4.17 14.55 0.79
C ASP A 55 3.36 15.22 -0.34
N VAL A 56 3.31 16.54 -0.31
CA VAL A 56 2.55 17.35 -1.28
C VAL A 56 3.19 17.35 -2.66
N GLU A 57 4.50 17.09 -2.75
CA GLU A 57 5.19 16.92 -4.05
C GLU A 57 4.78 15.56 -4.65
N ASP A 58 4.75 14.49 -3.86
CA ASP A 58 4.26 13.18 -4.29
C ASP A 58 2.78 13.21 -4.72
N GLU A 59 1.93 13.96 -4.01
CA GLU A 59 0.52 14.18 -4.40
C GLU A 59 0.40 14.76 -5.82
N ARG A 60 1.29 15.69 -6.17
CA ARG A 60 1.30 16.33 -7.49
C ARG A 60 1.88 15.42 -8.55
N GLU A 61 2.95 14.70 -8.22
CA GLU A 61 3.62 13.78 -9.15
C GLU A 61 2.72 12.61 -9.55
N TYR A 62 1.95 12.09 -8.59
CA TYR A 62 1.02 10.98 -8.83
C TYR A 62 -0.40 11.44 -9.17
N GLU A 63 -0.64 12.75 -9.26
CA GLU A 63 -1.96 13.33 -9.49
C GLU A 63 -3.04 12.80 -8.53
N ILE A 64 -2.62 12.42 -7.31
CA ILE A 64 -3.49 11.90 -6.25
C ILE A 64 -3.83 12.99 -5.23
N SER A 65 -4.88 12.75 -4.45
CA SER A 65 -5.18 13.57 -3.28
C SER A 65 -5.18 12.69 -2.04
N LEU A 66 -4.14 12.77 -1.20
CA LEU A 66 -4.05 12.05 0.09
C LEU A 66 -5.26 12.38 0.97
N SER A 67 -5.70 13.63 0.95
CA SER A 67 -6.92 14.07 1.67
C SER A 67 -8.20 13.31 1.27
N LYS A 68 -8.25 12.70 0.08
CA LYS A 68 -9.38 11.88 -0.39
C LYS A 68 -9.17 10.38 -0.12
N ILE A 69 -7.97 9.97 0.26
CA ILE A 69 -7.63 8.60 0.56
C ILE A 69 -7.87 8.37 2.07
N HIS A 70 -8.72 7.42 2.39
CA HIS A 70 -9.03 7.03 3.77
C HIS A 70 -8.52 5.61 4.02
N PRO A 71 -7.22 5.45 4.32
CA PRO A 71 -6.68 4.13 4.58
C PRO A 71 -7.23 3.59 5.92
N PRO A 72 -7.40 2.27 6.04
CA PRO A 72 -7.78 1.65 7.31
C PRO A 72 -6.69 1.88 8.36
N LYS A 73 -7.07 2.45 9.52
CA LYS A 73 -6.16 2.94 10.57
C LYS A 73 -5.24 1.91 11.23
N SER A 74 -5.43 0.61 10.99
CA SER A 74 -4.70 -0.46 11.68
C SER A 74 -3.55 -1.06 10.86
N ASN A 75 -3.39 -0.64 9.60
CA ASN A 75 -2.50 -1.30 8.63
C ASN A 75 -1.66 -0.25 7.89
N VAL A 76 -0.50 -0.66 7.38
CA VAL A 76 0.34 0.20 6.55
C VAL A 76 -0.21 0.17 5.13
N PHE A 77 -0.42 1.36 4.56
CA PHE A 77 -0.92 1.51 3.20
C PHE A 77 0.21 1.93 2.27
N TYR A 78 0.23 1.36 1.07
CA TYR A 78 1.25 1.58 0.06
C TYR A 78 0.57 1.96 -1.25
N VAL A 79 1.20 2.85 -2.00
CA VAL A 79 0.70 3.29 -3.30
C VAL A 79 1.86 3.43 -4.28
N LYS A 80 1.55 3.29 -5.57
CA LYS A 80 2.47 3.58 -6.67
C LYS A 80 1.71 4.11 -7.87
N ASN A 81 2.41 4.88 -8.70
CA ASN A 81 1.88 5.30 -10.00
C ASN A 81 1.83 4.11 -10.97
N THR A 82 0.92 4.17 -11.95
CA THR A 82 0.70 3.10 -12.95
C THR A 82 1.37 3.44 -14.28
#